data_AF-A0AAV3XL67-F1
#
_entry.id   AF-A0AAV3XL67-F1
#
_cell.length_a   1.000
_cell.length_b   1.000
_cell.length_c   1.000
_cell.angle_alpha   90.00
_cell.angle_beta   90.00
_cell.angle_gamma   90.00
#
_symmetry.space_group_name_H-M   'P 1'
#
loop_
_entity.id
_entity.type
_entity.pdbx_description
1 polymer ?
#
loop_
_entity_poly.entity_id
_entity_poly.type
_entity_poly.pdbx_seq_one_letter_code
_entity_poly.pdbx_strand_id
1 'polypeptide(L)'
;MVMSYQSDTRWDLEVYNRDGKRVLVVQLKSKLNASVEWAVEFRRNILAHGIFPTAPYFLMVFPDRFYLWIDSDGGNDQSKPNYVIDARPIVGPYLEKAGIPADRNISVESLEIIFGTWLSRIIYSEKLPDQTDESQQWLIDSGLYAAIAGGSLKYEAVA
;
A
#
# COMPACT_ATOMS: atom_id res chain seq x y z
N MET A 1 -8.01 -18.12 33.20
CA MET A 1 -7.10 -18.30 32.04
C MET A 1 -7.52 -17.25 31.03
N VAL A 2 -6.74 -16.19 30.87
CA VAL A 2 -7.10 -15.04 30.03
C VAL A 2 -6.84 -15.44 28.58
N MET A 3 -7.91 -15.61 27.79
CA MET A 3 -7.77 -15.66 26.34
C MET A 3 -7.53 -14.23 25.88
N SER A 4 -6.27 -13.93 25.59
CA SER A 4 -5.87 -12.73 24.87
C SER A 4 -6.55 -12.77 23.50
N TYR A 5 -7.57 -11.94 23.27
CA TYR A 5 -7.95 -11.56 21.92
C TYR A 5 -6.83 -10.65 21.40
N GLN A 6 -5.76 -11.25 20.88
CA GLN A 6 -4.97 -10.57 19.87
C GLN A 6 -5.90 -10.45 18.66
N SER A 7 -6.58 -9.32 18.54
CA SER A 7 -7.21 -8.92 17.29
C SER A 7 -6.09 -8.72 16.28
N ASP A 8 -5.67 -9.82 15.63
CA ASP A 8 -4.64 -9.83 14.59
C ASP A 8 -5.25 -9.17 13.35
N THR A 9 -5.25 -7.84 13.35
CA THR A 9 -5.74 -7.03 12.26
C THR A 9 -4.71 -7.09 11.14
N ARG A 10 -4.87 -8.03 10.22
CA ARG A 10 -3.94 -8.20 9.09
C ARG A 10 -4.33 -7.27 7.96
N TRP A 11 -3.55 -6.20 7.85
CA TRP A 11 -3.33 -5.57 6.57
C TRP A 11 -2.64 -6.59 5.66
N ASP A 12 -2.98 -6.59 4.37
CA ASP A 12 -2.41 -7.51 3.40
C ASP A 12 -0.87 -7.39 3.39
N LEU A 13 -0.34 -6.16 3.50
CA LEU A 13 1.08 -5.91 3.71
C LEU A 13 1.34 -4.84 4.77
N GLU A 14 2.47 -4.97 5.45
CA GLU A 14 2.97 -4.04 6.45
C GLU A 14 4.45 -3.73 6.20
N VAL A 15 4.86 -2.48 6.37
CA VAL A 15 6.26 -2.09 6.33
C VAL A 15 6.67 -1.49 7.66
N TYR A 16 7.81 -1.94 8.14
CA TYR A 16 8.48 -1.44 9.33
C TYR A 16 9.74 -0.70 8.92
N ASN A 17 10.03 0.44 9.55
CA ASN A 17 11.27 1.18 9.31
C ASN A 17 12.47 0.47 9.97
N ARG A 18 13.67 1.04 9.85
CA ARG A 18 14.91 0.51 10.45
C ARG A 18 14.86 0.33 11.96
N ASP A 19 14.04 1.13 12.65
CA ASP A 19 13.84 1.05 14.11
C ASP A 19 12.80 0.00 14.51
N GLY A 20 12.23 -0.74 13.54
CA GLY A 20 11.18 -1.71 13.78
C GLY A 20 9.81 -1.10 14.08
N LYS A 21 9.61 0.20 13.81
CA LYS A 21 8.30 0.85 13.93
C LYS A 21 7.50 0.65 12.64
N ARG A 22 6.23 0.24 12.77
CA ARG A 22 5.30 0.17 11.64
C ARG A 22 5.09 1.57 11.06
N VAL A 23 5.39 1.75 9.78
CA VAL A 23 5.32 3.05 9.10
C VAL A 23 4.29 3.05 7.98
N LEU A 24 4.07 1.93 7.31
CA LEU A 24 3.10 1.80 6.23
C LEU A 24 2.26 0.55 6.43
N VAL A 25 0.96 0.69 6.23
CA VAL A 25 0.03 -0.43 6.06
C VAL A 25 -0.63 -0.36 4.70
N VAL A 26 -0.79 -1.51 4.07
CA VAL A 26 -1.26 -1.62 2.69
C VAL A 26 -2.50 -2.51 2.63
N GLN A 27 -3.49 -2.05 1.89
CA GLN A 27 -4.64 -2.86 1.50
C GLN A 27 -4.73 -2.94 -0.02
N LEU A 28 -4.79 -4.15 -0.54
CA LEU A 28 -4.94 -4.48 -1.95
C LEU A 28 -6.38 -4.82 -2.30
N LYS A 29 -6.78 -4.46 -3.53
CA LYS A 29 -8.07 -4.81 -4.13
C LYS A 29 -7.87 -5.05 -5.63
N SER A 30 -8.48 -6.11 -6.16
CA SER A 30 -8.42 -6.47 -7.58
C SER A 30 -9.32 -5.64 -8.50
N LYS A 31 -10.08 -4.70 -7.94
CA LYS A 31 -11.04 -3.86 -8.68
C LYS A 31 -10.30 -2.87 -9.59
N LEU A 32 -10.74 -2.75 -10.84
CA LEU A 32 -10.29 -1.67 -11.74
C LEU A 32 -11.17 -0.43 -11.59
N ASN A 33 -10.58 0.73 -11.90
CA ASN A 33 -11.24 2.04 -11.93
C ASN A 33 -11.98 2.36 -10.63
N ALA A 34 -11.40 1.99 -9.48
CA ALA A 34 -11.91 2.46 -8.20
C ALA A 34 -11.92 4.00 -8.21
N SER A 35 -12.99 4.62 -7.69
CA SER A 35 -13.08 6.07 -7.58
C SER A 35 -12.53 6.55 -6.24
N VAL A 36 -12.22 7.84 -6.13
CA VAL A 36 -11.79 8.43 -4.85
C VAL A 36 -12.86 8.24 -3.79
N GLU A 37 -14.13 8.41 -4.15
CA GLU A 37 -15.29 8.26 -3.26
C GLU A 37 -15.38 6.82 -2.75
N TRP A 38 -15.17 5.84 -3.63
CA TRP A 38 -15.14 4.44 -3.24
C TRP A 38 -14.02 4.15 -2.24
N ALA A 39 -12.82 4.69 -2.49
CA ALA A 39 -11.66 4.46 -1.62
C ALA A 39 -11.83 5.11 -0.24
N VAL A 40 -12.43 6.31 -0.18
CA VAL A 40 -12.79 7.00 1.08
C VAL A 40 -13.86 6.21 1.84
N GLU A 41 -14.91 5.75 1.15
CA GLU A 41 -15.95 4.92 1.76
C GLU A 41 -15.41 3.58 2.29
N PHE A 42 -14.51 2.95 1.55
CA PHE A 42 -13.89 1.70 1.97
C PHE A 42 -13.02 1.91 3.22
N ARG A 43 -12.18 2.95 3.24
CA ARG A 43 -11.39 3.32 4.43
C ARG A 43 -12.29 3.57 5.63
N ARG A 44 -13.42 4.24 5.44
CA ARG A 44 -14.41 4.48 6.49
C ARG A 44 -14.99 3.21 7.07
N ASN A 45 -15.32 2.26 6.21
CA ASN A 45 -15.84 0.98 6.67
C ASN A 45 -14.79 0.22 7.50
N ILE A 46 -13.51 0.24 7.08
CA ILE A 46 -12.41 -0.34 7.86
C ILE A 46 -12.32 0.31 9.26
N LEU A 47 -12.29 1.65 9.32
CA LEU A 47 -12.18 2.40 10.58
C LEU A 47 -13.37 2.18 11.51
N ALA A 48 -14.59 2.16 10.96
CA ALA A 48 -15.82 1.90 11.72
C ALA A 48 -15.86 0.51 12.36
N HIS A 49 -15.12 -0.45 11.79
CA HIS A 49 -14.94 -1.79 12.37
C HIS A 49 -13.79 -1.87 13.39
N GLY A 50 -13.24 -0.73 13.81
CA GLY A 50 -12.17 -0.65 14.81
C GLY A 50 -10.79 -1.00 14.28
N ILE A 51 -10.64 -1.11 12.95
CA ILE A 51 -9.36 -1.38 12.30
C ILE A 51 -8.68 -0.05 12.03
N PHE A 52 -7.89 0.42 12.99
CA PHE A 52 -7.14 1.65 12.84
C PHE A 52 -5.76 1.36 12.22
N PRO A 53 -5.36 2.06 11.14
CA PRO A 53 -3.99 2.02 10.69
C PRO A 53 -3.14 2.65 11.80
N THR A 54 -2.42 1.82 12.55
CA THR A 54 -1.40 2.26 13.51
C THR A 54 -0.10 2.53 12.78
N ALA A 55 -0.19 3.40 11.78
CA ALA A 55 0.88 3.76 10.87
C ALA A 55 0.63 5.17 10.32
N PRO A 56 1.70 5.98 10.14
CA PRO A 56 1.62 7.29 9.51
C PRO A 56 1.17 7.23 8.05
N TYR A 57 1.38 6.10 7.36
CA TYR A 57 0.97 5.92 5.97
C TYR A 57 -0.03 4.77 5.83
N PHE A 58 -1.13 5.03 5.13
CA PHE A 58 -2.06 4.03 4.66
C PHE A 58 -2.15 4.08 3.14
N LEU A 59 -1.87 2.95 2.48
CA LEU A 59 -1.89 2.84 1.03
C LEU A 59 -2.93 1.81 0.59
N MET A 60 -3.85 2.25 -0.26
CA MET A 60 -4.77 1.36 -0.95
C MET A 60 -4.30 1.14 -2.38
N VAL A 61 -4.19 -0.13 -2.78
CA VAL A 61 -3.55 -0.56 -4.01
C VAL A 61 -4.55 -1.29 -4.89
N PHE A 62 -4.73 -0.77 -6.11
CA PHE A 62 -5.48 -1.39 -7.19
C PHE A 62 -4.54 -1.60 -8.39
N PRO A 63 -4.92 -2.43 -9.39
CA PRO A 63 -4.07 -2.68 -10.54
C PRO A 63 -3.78 -1.41 -11.36
N ASP A 64 -4.69 -0.43 -11.34
CA ASP A 64 -4.63 0.79 -12.14
C ASP A 64 -4.52 2.08 -11.32
N ARG A 65 -4.66 2.01 -10.00
CA ARG A 65 -4.65 3.20 -9.16
C ARG A 65 -4.17 2.94 -7.74
N PHE A 66 -3.38 3.85 -7.18
CA PHE A 66 -3.09 3.85 -5.75
C PHE A 66 -3.67 5.09 -5.06
N TYR A 67 -3.99 4.93 -3.77
CA TYR A 67 -4.47 6.00 -2.91
C TYR A 67 -3.67 6.02 -1.62
N LEU A 68 -2.97 7.13 -1.37
CA LEU A 68 -2.14 7.30 -0.18
C LEU A 68 -2.80 8.31 0.76
N TRP A 69 -2.94 7.91 2.03
CA TRP A 69 -3.18 8.81 3.15
C TRP A 69 -1.90 8.96 3.97
N ILE A 70 -1.61 10.20 4.35
CA ILE A 70 -0.54 10.58 5.26
C ILE A 70 -1.19 11.04 6.56
N ASP A 71 -0.51 10.84 7.69
CA ASP A 71 -1.00 11.11 9.04
C ASP A 71 -2.29 10.32 9.35
N SER A 72 -2.33 9.05 8.89
CA SER A 72 -3.48 8.18 9.10
C SER A 72 -3.76 7.81 10.56
N ASP A 73 -2.83 8.09 11.48
CA ASP A 73 -2.96 7.86 12.93
C ASP A 73 -4.03 8.76 13.61
N GLY A 74 -4.57 9.77 12.91
CA GLY A 74 -5.39 10.84 13.50
C GLY A 74 -6.93 10.71 13.44
N GLY A 75 -7.49 9.57 13.01
CA GLY A 75 -8.93 9.29 13.14
C GLY A 75 -9.90 10.17 12.32
N ASN A 76 -9.42 11.05 11.44
CA ASN A 76 -10.32 11.74 10.51
C ASN A 76 -10.74 10.78 9.40
N ASP A 77 -11.91 10.19 9.60
CA ASP A 77 -12.46 9.12 8.78
C ASP A 77 -12.81 9.60 7.35
N GLN A 78 -13.20 10.87 7.19
CA GLN A 78 -13.69 11.41 5.92
C GLN A 78 -12.63 12.10 5.05
N SER A 79 -11.35 12.04 5.42
CA SER A 79 -10.30 12.68 4.63
C SER A 79 -10.14 11.99 3.28
N LYS A 80 -10.15 12.79 2.21
CA LYS A 80 -9.69 12.35 0.88
C LYS A 80 -8.21 11.91 0.96
N PRO A 81 -7.77 10.98 0.09
CA PRO A 81 -6.36 10.63 0.01
C PRO A 81 -5.52 11.87 -0.34
N ASN A 82 -4.32 11.96 0.25
CA ASN A 82 -3.35 13.01 -0.04
C ASN A 82 -2.81 12.88 -1.47
N TYR A 83 -2.68 11.64 -1.97
CA TYR A 83 -2.23 11.35 -3.33
C TYR A 83 -3.15 10.34 -4.01
N VAL A 84 -3.43 10.59 -5.29
CA VAL A 84 -4.08 9.66 -6.21
C VAL A 84 -3.08 9.39 -7.33
N ILE A 85 -2.63 8.14 -7.44
CA ILE A 85 -1.53 7.77 -8.34
C ILE A 85 -2.07 6.86 -9.45
N ASP A 86 -1.67 7.12 -10.69
CA ASP A 86 -1.83 6.17 -11.78
C ASP A 86 -0.86 5.00 -11.57
N ALA A 87 -1.38 3.81 -11.29
CA ALA A 87 -0.55 2.65 -10.99
C ALA A 87 -0.06 1.94 -12.26
N ARG A 88 -0.60 2.26 -13.44
CA ARG A 88 -0.27 1.54 -14.69
C ARG A 88 1.22 1.58 -15.03
N PRO A 89 1.96 2.71 -14.89
CA PRO A 89 3.40 2.73 -15.11
C PRO A 89 4.20 1.88 -14.09
N ILE A 90 3.64 1.66 -12.90
CA ILE A 90 4.28 0.94 -11.80
C ILE A 90 4.02 -0.56 -11.92
N VAL A 91 2.75 -0.96 -12.07
CA VAL A 91 2.27 -2.35 -12.07
C VAL A 91 2.38 -2.96 -13.48
N GLY A 92 2.15 -2.18 -14.53
CA GLY A 92 2.13 -2.61 -15.93
C GLY A 92 3.38 -3.38 -16.36
N PRO A 93 4.62 -2.90 -16.09
CA PRO A 93 5.83 -3.62 -16.46
C PRO A 93 5.97 -5.01 -15.83
N TYR A 94 5.30 -5.27 -14.70
CA TYR A 94 5.28 -6.58 -14.06
C TYR A 94 4.21 -7.49 -14.68
N LEU A 95 3.05 -6.95 -15.04
CA LEU A 95 1.99 -7.66 -15.75
C LEU A 95 2.46 -8.12 -17.13
N GLU A 96 3.13 -7.24 -17.88
CA GLU A 96 3.69 -7.56 -19.18
C GLU A 96 4.72 -8.70 -19.10
N LYS A 97 5.62 -8.65 -18.12
CA LYS A 97 6.59 -9.73 -17.87
C LYS A 97 5.94 -11.05 -17.48
N ALA A 98 4.79 -11.00 -16.81
CA ALA A 98 4.00 -12.17 -16.44
C ALA A 98 3.10 -12.67 -17.58
N GLY A 99 3.05 -11.99 -18.74
CA GLY A 99 2.14 -12.32 -19.84
C GLY A 99 0.66 -12.05 -19.53
N ILE A 100 0.38 -11.18 -18.55
CA ILE A 100 -0.98 -10.84 -18.12
C ILE A 100 -1.42 -9.55 -18.85
N PRO A 101 -2.54 -9.57 -19.57
CA PRO A 101 -3.09 -8.36 -20.19
C PRO A 101 -3.46 -7.32 -19.13
N ALA A 102 -3.05 -6.07 -19.34
CA ALA A 102 -3.30 -4.96 -18.41
C ALA A 102 -4.79 -4.57 -18.26
N ASP A 103 -5.64 -5.02 -19.18
CA ASP A 103 -7.08 -4.79 -19.21
C ASP A 103 -7.90 -5.91 -18.54
N ARG A 104 -7.24 -6.97 -18.05
CA ARG A 104 -7.90 -8.05 -17.30
C ARG A 104 -7.81 -7.81 -15.80
N ASN A 105 -8.86 -8.26 -15.10
CA ASN A 105 -8.83 -8.38 -13.66
C ASN A 105 -7.74 -9.38 -13.25
N ILE A 106 -6.81 -8.92 -12.43
CA ILE A 106 -5.83 -9.78 -11.75
C ILE A 106 -6.38 -10.20 -10.39
N SER A 107 -5.98 -11.37 -9.89
CA SER A 107 -6.37 -11.79 -8.55
C SER A 107 -5.69 -10.90 -7.49
N VAL A 108 -6.25 -10.84 -6.29
CA VAL A 108 -5.66 -10.05 -5.19
C VAL A 108 -4.28 -10.61 -4.82
N GLU A 109 -4.14 -11.94 -4.79
CA GLU A 109 -2.88 -12.63 -4.49
C GLU A 109 -1.81 -12.33 -5.54
N SER A 110 -2.19 -12.28 -6.82
CA SER A 110 -1.27 -11.93 -7.91
C SER A 110 -0.80 -10.48 -7.78
N LEU A 111 -1.74 -9.57 -7.47
CA LEU A 111 -1.43 -8.16 -7.23
C LEU A 111 -0.53 -7.99 -6.01
N GLU A 112 -0.75 -8.75 -4.94
CA GLU A 112 0.06 -8.74 -3.72
C GLU A 112 1.51 -9.12 -3.99
N ILE A 113 1.75 -10.17 -4.78
CA ILE A 113 3.11 -10.59 -5.18
C ILE A 113 3.78 -9.50 -6.03
N ILE A 114 3.06 -8.96 -7.02
CA ILE A 114 3.60 -7.92 -7.92
C ILE A 114 3.95 -6.66 -7.13
N PHE A 115 3.01 -6.18 -6.33
CA PHE A 115 3.16 -4.97 -5.54
C PHE A 115 4.24 -5.15 -4.46
N GLY A 116 4.26 -6.29 -3.75
CA GLY A 116 5.29 -6.64 -2.78
C GLY A 116 6.69 -6.70 -3.41
N THR A 117 6.80 -7.22 -4.63
CA THR A 117 8.07 -7.22 -5.40
C THR A 117 8.52 -5.79 -5.74
N TRP A 118 7.61 -4.94 -6.21
CA TRP A 118 7.91 -3.53 -6.47
C TRP A 118 8.32 -2.78 -5.19
N LEU A 119 7.55 -2.95 -4.11
CA LEU A 119 7.79 -2.29 -2.83
C LEU A 119 9.11 -2.74 -2.20
N SER A 120 9.46 -4.02 -2.29
CA SER A 120 10.75 -4.54 -1.82
C SER A 120 11.93 -3.87 -2.52
N ARG A 121 11.82 -3.57 -3.83
CA ARG A 121 12.87 -2.84 -4.55
C ARG A 121 13.05 -1.43 -3.98
N ILE A 122 11.97 -0.77 -3.56
CA ILE A 122 12.07 0.55 -2.94
C ILE A 122 12.69 0.46 -1.55
N ILE A 123 12.28 -0.51 -0.74
CA ILE A 123 12.78 -0.71 0.62
C ILE A 123 14.28 -1.03 0.61
N TYR A 124 14.74 -1.90 -0.30
CA TYR A 124 16.11 -2.42 -0.28
C TYR A 124 17.07 -1.78 -1.30
N SER A 125 16.63 -0.81 -2.11
CA SER A 125 17.53 -0.13 -3.04
C SER A 125 18.43 0.87 -2.31
N GLU A 126 19.75 0.76 -2.52
CA GLU A 126 20.75 1.72 -2.02
C GLU A 126 20.84 2.99 -2.86
N LYS A 127 20.40 2.92 -4.12
CA LYS A 127 20.28 4.08 -4.98
C LYS A 127 18.91 4.68 -4.78
N LEU A 128 18.89 5.96 -4.40
CA LEU A 128 17.78 6.84 -4.74
C LEU A 128 17.45 6.57 -6.20
N PRO A 129 16.16 6.56 -6.59
CA PRO A 129 15.84 6.66 -7.99
C PRO A 129 16.36 8.03 -8.48
N ASP A 130 17.65 8.13 -8.82
CA ASP A 130 18.29 9.31 -9.43
C ASP A 130 17.70 9.59 -10.83
N GLN A 131 16.76 8.76 -11.25
CA GLN A 131 15.84 8.91 -12.36
C GLN A 131 14.48 8.35 -11.93
N THR A 132 13.87 8.88 -10.86
CA THR A 132 12.48 8.56 -10.58
C THR A 132 11.69 8.99 -11.79
N ASP A 133 11.21 8.02 -12.55
CA ASP A 133 10.14 8.22 -13.53
C ASP A 133 9.08 9.10 -12.85
N GLU A 134 8.60 10.12 -13.55
CA GLU A 134 7.63 11.11 -13.02
C GLU A 134 6.44 10.42 -12.33
N SER A 135 6.08 9.21 -12.77
CA SER A 135 5.06 8.35 -12.15
C SER A 135 5.33 7.92 -10.70
N GLN A 136 6.57 8.03 -10.20
CA GLN A 136 6.99 7.60 -8.86
C GLN A 136 7.48 8.76 -7.98
N GLN A 137 7.44 10.00 -8.46
CA GLN A 137 7.86 11.19 -7.72
C GLN A 137 7.09 11.38 -6.40
N TRP A 138 5.83 10.92 -6.35
CA TRP A 138 5.00 10.93 -5.15
C TRP A 138 5.63 10.20 -3.95
N LEU A 139 6.52 9.21 -4.17
CA LEU A 139 7.23 8.53 -3.09
C LEU A 139 8.17 9.46 -2.33
N ILE A 140 8.78 10.41 -3.04
CA ILE A 140 9.70 11.40 -2.49
C ILE A 140 8.88 12.54 -1.86
N ASP A 141 7.92 13.08 -2.60
CA ASP A 141 7.12 14.24 -2.19
C ASP A 141 6.26 13.94 -0.95
N SER A 142 5.77 12.71 -0.80
CA SER A 142 5.03 12.27 0.38
C SER A 142 5.91 11.99 1.60
N GLY A 143 7.23 11.88 1.43
CA GLY A 143 8.15 11.39 2.46
C GLY A 143 8.12 9.88 2.66
N LEU A 144 7.29 9.12 1.91
CA LEU A 144 7.16 7.68 2.08
C LEU A 144 8.47 6.94 1.82
N TYR A 145 9.23 7.32 0.78
CA TYR A 145 10.52 6.71 0.46
C TYR A 145 11.47 6.74 1.67
N ALA A 146 11.65 7.93 2.26
CA ALA A 146 12.52 8.11 3.41
C ALA A 146 12.04 7.31 4.63
N ALA A 147 10.71 7.16 4.79
CA ALA A 147 10.13 6.40 5.90
C ALA A 147 10.35 4.89 5.79
N ILE A 148 10.37 4.33 4.56
CA ILE A 148 10.46 2.87 4.35
C ILE A 148 11.86 2.37 3.95
N ALA A 149 12.77 3.26 3.53
CA ALA A 149 14.09 2.89 3.03
C ALA A 149 14.95 2.15 4.09
N GLY A 150 15.45 0.97 3.72
CA GLY A 150 16.18 0.05 4.58
C GLY A 150 15.34 -0.61 5.68
N GLY A 151 14.01 -0.51 5.59
CA GLY A 151 13.06 -1.18 6.49
C GLY A 151 12.88 -2.67 6.17
N SER A 152 11.74 -3.22 6.60
CA SER A 152 11.34 -4.60 6.31
C SER A 152 9.87 -4.70 5.89
N LEU A 153 9.61 -5.59 4.93
CA LEU A 153 8.27 -5.90 4.44
C LEU A 153 7.75 -7.17 5.12
N LYS A 154 6.49 -7.15 5.56
CA LYS A 154 5.78 -8.29 6.13
C LYS A 154 4.48 -8.49 5.34
N TYR A 155 4.24 -9.73 4.93
CA TYR A 155 3.01 -10.17 4.29
C TYR A 155 2.02 -10.66 5.35
N GLU A 156 0.72 -10.61 5.06
CA GLU A 156 -0.27 -11.36 5.82
C GLU A 156 0.11 -12.85 5.77
N ALA A 157 0.45 -13.44 6.92
CA ALA A 157 0.93 -14.82 6.94
C ALA A 157 -0.25 -15.79 6.80
N VAL A 158 -0.59 -16.21 5.59
CA VAL A 158 -1.68 -17.19 5.33
C VAL A 158 -1.67 -18.28 6.41
N ALA A 159 -2.73 -18.31 7.22
CA ALA A 159 -2.86 -19.23 8.36
C ALA A 159 -3.24 -20.64 7.89
#